data_AF-A0A9C7ULM0-F1
#
_entry.id   AF-A0A9C7ULM0-F1
#
_cell.length_a   1.000
_cell.length_b   1.000
_cell.length_c   1.000
_cell.angle_alpha   90.00
_cell.angle_beta   90.00
_cell.angle_gamma   90.00
#
_symmetry.space_group_name_H-M   'P 1'
#
loop_
_entity.id
_entity.type
_entity.pdbx_description
1 polymer ?
#
loop_
_entity_poly.entity_id
_entity_poly.type
_entity_poly.pdbx_seq_one_letter_code
_entity_poly.pdbx_strand_id
1 'polypeptide(L)' 'MDKGDPVVVLEAMKMEHSLTAPVTGKVSTLDTDLNQLVEQGYTVATIEPEPTPLSES' A
#
# COMPACT_ATOMS: atom_id res chain seq x y z
N MET A 1 -10.30 1.59 -0.14
CA MET A 1 -9.52 0.88 0.89
C MET A 1 -9.28 1.86 2.00
N ASP A 2 -9.33 1.41 3.25
CA ASP A 2 -9.19 2.27 4.41
C ASP A 2 -7.74 2.36 4.87
N LYS A 3 -7.41 3.46 5.56
CA LYS A 3 -6.12 3.59 6.22
C LYS A 3 -5.91 2.41 7.18
N GLY A 4 -4.78 1.72 7.02
CA GLY A 4 -4.41 0.56 7.81
C GLY A 4 -4.76 -0.78 7.17
N ASP A 5 -5.52 -0.80 6.06
CA ASP A 5 -5.78 -2.04 5.33
C ASP A 5 -4.48 -2.62 4.75
N PRO A 6 -4.27 -3.94 4.79
CA PRO A 6 -3.12 -4.57 4.17
C PRO A 6 -3.18 -4.43 2.64
N VAL A 7 -2.09 -3.95 2.04
CA VAL A 7 -1.99 -3.72 0.58
C VAL A 7 -1.08 -4.74 -0.07
N VAL A 8 0.09 -5.01 0.53
CA VAL A 8 1.09 -5.98 0.05
C VAL A 8 1.60 -6.78 1.23
N VAL A 9 1.84 -8.08 1.02
CA VAL A 9 2.54 -8.95 1.98
C VAL A 9 3.94 -9.22 1.43
N LEU A 10 4.95 -8.90 2.23
CA LEU A 10 6.35 -9.20 1.94
C LEU A 10 6.79 -10.41 2.76
N GLU A 11 7.47 -11.36 2.12
CA GLU A 11 8.15 -12.43 2.83
C GLU A 11 9.63 -12.08 2.99
N ALA A 12 10.13 -12.08 4.22
CA ALA A 12 11.54 -11.87 4.54
C ALA A 12 11.95 -12.81 5.68
N MET A 13 13.04 -13.55 5.50
CA MET A 13 13.60 -14.43 6.55
C MET A 13 12.58 -15.41 7.17
N LYS A 14 11.69 -15.98 6.34
CA LYS A 14 10.58 -16.88 6.76
C LYS A 14 9.50 -16.18 7.62
N MET A 15 9.44 -14.86 7.55
CA MET A 15 8.43 -14.05 8.23
C MET A 15 7.69 -13.20 7.21
N GLU A 16 6.38 -13.11 7.38
CA GLU A 16 5.53 -12.27 6.56
C GLU A 16 5.35 -10.89 7.22
N HIS A 17 5.48 -9.84 6.42
CA HIS A 17 5.30 -8.46 6.83
C HIS A 17 4.25 -7.80 5.93
N SER A 18 3.13 -7.39 6.53
CA SER A 18 2.09 -6.67 5.81
C SER A 18 2.41 -5.18 5.73
N LEU A 19 2.56 -4.66 4.52
CA LEU A 19 2.54 -3.22 4.25
C LEU A 19 1.10 -2.76 4.21
N THR A 20 0.75 -1.83 5.10
CA THR A 20 -0.61 -1.31 5.22
C THR A 20 -0.75 0.05 4.53
N ALA A 21 -1.98 0.37 4.12
CA ALA A 21 -2.29 1.62 3.46
C ALA A 21 -2.05 2.81 4.42
N PRO A 22 -1.17 3.78 4.10
CA PRO A 22 -0.95 4.95 4.94
C PRO A 22 -2.15 5.90 4.99
N VAL A 23 -3.05 5.82 3.99
CA VAL A 23 -4.22 6.69 3.81
C VAL A 23 -5.41 5.88 3.27
N THR A 24 -6.62 6.36 3.53
CA THR A 24 -7.84 5.87 2.86
C THR A 24 -7.82 6.36 1.41
N GLY A 25 -8.08 5.44 0.49
CA GLY A 25 -7.91 5.71 -0.92
C GLY A 25 -8.13 4.49 -1.81
N LYS A 26 -7.68 4.63 -3.05
CA LYS A 26 -7.71 3.57 -4.06
C LYS A 26 -6.29 3.27 -4.53
N VAL A 27 -5.98 1.98 -4.72
CA VAL A 27 -4.73 1.57 -5.39
C VAL A 27 -4.80 2.01 -6.85
N SER A 28 -3.87 2.87 -7.24
CA SER A 28 -3.75 3.41 -8.59
C SER A 28 -2.88 2.51 -9.47
N THR A 29 -1.72 2.10 -8.93
CA THR A 29 -0.78 1.20 -9.60
C THR A 29 -0.25 0.15 -8.64
N LEU A 30 0.09 -1.01 -9.21
CA LEU A 30 0.90 -2.05 -8.57
C LEU A 30 2.19 -2.12 -9.37
N ASP A 31 3.27 -1.64 -8.76
CA ASP A 31 4.60 -1.54 -9.36
C ASP A 31 5.45 -2.78 -8.98
N THR A 32 4.79 -3.89 -8.66
CA THR A 32 5.44 -5.16 -8.33
C THR A 32 4.65 -6.35 -8.86
N ASP A 33 5.37 -7.42 -9.18
CA ASP A 33 4.80 -8.73 -9.50
C ASP A 33 4.80 -9.66 -8.28
N LEU A 34 4.00 -10.74 -8.38
CA LEU A 34 3.99 -11.80 -7.38
C LEU A 34 5.35 -12.50 -7.32
N ASN A 35 5.84 -12.75 -6.09
CA ASN A 35 7.15 -13.35 -5.81
C ASN A 35 8.36 -12.54 -6.34
N GLN A 36 8.17 -11.28 -6.73
CA GLN A 36 9.28 -10.41 -7.08
C GLN A 36 10.12 -10.09 -5.83
N LEU A 37 11.44 -10.17 -5.97
CA LEU A 37 12.35 -9.72 -4.94
C LEU A 37 12.44 -8.19 -4.98
N VAL A 38 12.22 -7.55 -3.83
CA VAL A 38 12.26 -6.10 -3.67
C VAL A 38 13.20 -5.70 -2.54
N GLU A 39 13.72 -4.48 -2.60
CA GLU A 39 14.64 -3.92 -1.61
C GLU A 39 13.97 -2.80 -0.80
N GLN A 40 14.59 -2.38 0.31
CA GLN A 40 14.09 -1.23 1.07
C GLN A 40 14.08 0.03 0.20
N GLY A 41 12.95 0.74 0.18
CA GLY A 41 12.75 1.93 -0.65
C GLY A 41 12.18 1.65 -2.04
N TYR A 42 11.98 0.38 -2.42
CA TYR A 42 11.26 0.03 -3.64
C TYR A 42 9.77 0.38 -3.51
N THR A 43 9.22 0.99 -4.56
CA THR A 43 7.79 1.32 -4.61
C THR A 43 7.02 0.12 -5.10
N VAL A 44 6.15 -0.45 -4.26
CA VAL A 44 5.35 -1.65 -4.60
C VAL A 44 3.94 -1.32 -5.12
N ALA A 45 3.38 -0.21 -4.67
CA ALA A 45 2.06 0.25 -5.10
C ALA A 45 1.92 1.75 -4.84
N THR A 46 1.16 2.43 -5.70
CA THR A 46 0.76 3.82 -5.50
C THR A 46 -0.70 3.88 -5.07
N ILE A 47 -0.98 4.64 -4.01
CA ILE A 47 -2.34 4.86 -3.51
C ILE A 47 -2.74 6.30 -3.78
N GLU A 48 -3.82 6.49 -4.52
CA GLU A 48 -4.48 7.78 -4.66
C GLU A 48 -5.41 7.97 -3.45
N PRO A 49 -5.16 8.98 -2.59
CA PRO A 49 -6.03 9.24 -1.47
C PRO A 49 -7.43 9.61 -1.96
N GLU A 50 -8.46 9.14 -1.26
CA GLU A 50 -9.80 9.65 -1.52
C GLU A 50 -9.82 11.16 -1.21
N PRO A 51 -10.51 11.97 -2.04
CA PRO A 51 -10.65 13.39 -1.75
C PRO A 51 -11.34 13.50 -0.40
N THR A 52 -10.63 14.06 0.59
CA THR A 52 -11.22 14.40 1.87
C THR A 52 -12.42 15.30 1.57
N PRO A 53 -13.66 14.92 1.94
CA PRO A 53 -14.78 15.83 1.77
C PRO A 53 -14.43 17.08 2.58
N LEU A 54 -14.30 18.20 1.88
CA LEU A 54 -14.09 19.50 2.50
C LEU A 54 -15.29 19.69 3.44
N SER A 55 -15.07 19.56 4.75
CA SER A 55 -16.09 19.88 5.74
C SER A 55 -16.23 21.39 5.73
N GLU A 56 -17.02 21.92 4.79
CA GLU A 56 -17.58 23.26 4.88
C GLU A 56 -18.63 23.24 5.98
N SER A 57 -18.34 23.86 7.13
CA SER A 57 -19.24 24.67 7.98
C SER A 57 -18.54 25.07 9.27
#